data_AF-A0A6A4NFF4-F1
#
_entry.id   AF-A0A6A4NFF4-F1
#
_cell.length_a   1.000
_cell.length_b   1.000
_cell.length_c   1.000
_cell.angle_alpha   90.00
_cell.angle_beta   90.00
_cell.angle_gamma   90.00
#
_symmetry.space_group_name_H-M   'P 1'
#
loop_
_entity.id
_entity.type
_entity.pdbx_description
1 polymer ?
#
loop_
_entity_poly.entity_id
_entity_poly.type
_entity_poly.pdbx_seq_one_letter_code
_entity_poly.pdbx_strand_id
1 'polypeptide(L)'
;MTRIKRGYIARKRRTKIRLFTSSFRGAHSRLTRTMIQQKIKALVSAHRVRDRKKRDFRALWISRINGVIGVNKKIYSIYHRLIYNLYTRQLLLNHKIVAQIAILKLK
;
A
#
# COMPACT_ATOMS: atom_id res chain seq x y z
N MET A 1 46.66 -28.82 1.75
CA MET A 1 45.57 -27.82 1.85
C MET A 1 44.90 -27.91 3.21
N THR A 2 44.64 -26.78 3.88
CA THR A 2 44.04 -26.71 5.23
C THR A 2 42.51 -26.69 5.16
N ARG A 3 41.84 -27.55 5.94
CA ARG A 3 40.36 -27.63 6.00
C ARG A 3 39.77 -26.47 6.80
N ILE A 4 39.03 -25.56 6.16
CA ILE A 4 38.33 -24.45 6.83
C ILE A 4 36.89 -24.85 7.16
N LYS A 5 36.52 -24.78 8.44
CA LYS A 5 35.15 -25.04 8.90
C LYS A 5 34.26 -23.80 8.71
N ARG A 6 32.97 -24.03 8.46
CA ARG A 6 31.93 -22.98 8.29
C ARG A 6 31.75 -22.02 9.47
N GLY A 7 32.08 -22.43 10.69
CA GLY A 7 31.91 -21.62 11.91
C GLY A 7 30.48 -21.11 12.13
N TYR A 8 30.37 -19.90 12.70
CA TYR A 8 29.10 -19.27 13.09
C TYR A 8 28.39 -18.52 11.95
N ILE A 9 29.00 -18.42 10.76
CA ILE A 9 28.48 -17.65 9.62
C ILE A 9 27.06 -18.08 9.24
N ALA A 10 26.80 -19.38 9.21
CA ALA A 10 25.47 -19.92 8.92
C ALA A 10 24.44 -19.61 10.04
N ARG A 11 24.86 -19.58 11.31
CA ARG A 11 23.99 -19.22 12.44
C ARG A 11 23.63 -17.74 12.34
N LYS A 12 24.60 -16.84 12.12
CA LYS A 12 24.39 -15.40 11.94
C LYS A 12 23.37 -15.10 10.84
N ARG A 13 23.48 -15.77 9.69
CA ARG A 13 22.51 -15.63 8.57
C ARG A 13 21.09 -16.04 8.98
N ARG A 14 20.94 -17.16 9.69
CA ARG A 14 19.62 -17.64 10.16
C ARG A 14 19.02 -16.71 11.20
N THR A 15 19.81 -16.19 12.14
CA THR A 15 19.35 -15.22 13.14
C THR A 15 18.81 -13.95 12.47
N LYS A 16 19.51 -13.40 11.47
CA LYS A 16 19.03 -12.23 10.69
C LYS A 16 17.69 -12.50 10.00
N ILE A 17 17.49 -13.69 9.45
CA ILE A 17 16.24 -14.08 8.79
C ILE A 17 15.12 -14.29 9.81
N ARG A 18 15.42 -14.91 10.95
CA ARG A 18 14.46 -15.11 12.04
C ARG A 18 13.97 -13.78 12.61
N LEU A 19 14.84 -12.78 12.74
CA LEU A 19 14.45 -11.43 13.18
C LEU A 19 13.39 -10.81 12.26
N PHE A 20 13.49 -11.03 10.95
CA PHE A 20 12.50 -10.55 9.97
C PHE A 20 11.15 -11.26 10.12
N THR A 21 11.15 -12.56 10.44
CA THR A 21 9.94 -13.41 10.50
C THR A 21 9.41 -13.60 11.93
N SER A 22 9.82 -12.78 12.91
CA SER A 22 9.53 -12.99 14.33
C SER A 22 8.04 -13.03 14.65
N SER A 23 7.25 -12.18 14.00
CA SER A 23 5.79 -12.08 14.16
C SER A 23 5.00 -13.05 13.29
N PHE A 24 5.67 -13.94 12.53
CA PHE A 24 4.97 -14.84 11.62
C PHE A 24 4.33 -16.00 12.38
N ARG A 25 3.11 -16.38 11.99
CA ARG A 25 2.32 -17.40 12.67
C ARG A 25 2.94 -18.81 12.52
N GLY A 26 3.00 -19.56 13.63
CA GLY A 26 3.32 -20.99 13.65
C GLY A 26 4.70 -21.34 13.08
N ALA A 27 4.74 -22.29 12.14
CA ALA A 27 5.98 -22.79 11.56
C ALA A 27 6.77 -21.73 10.76
N HIS A 28 6.10 -20.65 10.35
CA HIS A 28 6.70 -19.58 9.55
C HIS A 28 7.70 -18.71 10.29
N SER A 29 7.72 -18.73 11.63
CA SER A 29 8.72 -18.06 12.48
C SER A 29 9.74 -19.01 13.12
N ARG A 30 9.50 -20.32 13.01
CA ARG A 30 10.28 -21.36 13.69
C ARG A 30 11.23 -22.12 12.76
N LEU A 31 10.71 -22.65 11.63
CA LEU A 31 11.46 -23.53 10.74
C LEU A 31 12.30 -22.74 9.73
N THR A 32 13.60 -23.06 9.63
CA THR A 32 14.54 -22.25 8.82
C THR A 32 14.24 -22.24 7.34
N ARG A 33 13.84 -23.39 6.76
CA ARG A 33 13.44 -23.48 5.34
C ARG A 33 12.18 -22.66 5.07
N THR A 34 11.17 -22.82 5.93
CA THR A 34 9.90 -22.11 5.81
C THR A 34 10.04 -20.61 6.00
N MET A 35 10.84 -20.16 6.98
CA MET A 35 11.15 -18.74 7.20
C MET A 35 11.72 -18.07 5.94
N ILE A 36 12.64 -18.75 5.25
CA ILE A 36 13.25 -18.21 4.03
C ILE A 36 12.21 -18.05 2.92
N GLN A 37 11.37 -19.06 2.70
CA GLN A 37 10.30 -19.00 1.71
C GLN A 37 9.31 -17.87 2.02
N GLN A 38 8.93 -17.72 3.29
CA GLN A 38 7.99 -16.69 3.71
C GLN A 38 8.58 -15.29 3.60
N LYS A 39 9.87 -15.12 3.93
CA LYS A 39 10.58 -13.86 3.72
C LYS A 39 10.52 -13.43 2.25
N ILE A 40 10.78 -14.35 1.32
CA ILE A 40 10.75 -14.04 -0.12
C ILE A 40 9.32 -13.64 -0.54
N LYS A 41 8.31 -14.41 -0.15
CA LYS A 41 6.90 -14.09 -0.44
C LYS A 41 6.48 -12.73 0.11
N ALA A 42 6.87 -12.42 1.35
CA ALA A 42 6.57 -11.14 1.99
C ALA A 42 7.20 -9.96 1.24
N LEU A 43 8.46 -10.08 0.81
CA LEU A 43 9.14 -9.02 0.05
C LEU A 43 8.52 -8.79 -1.33
N VAL A 44 8.16 -9.88 -2.03
CA VAL A 44 7.46 -9.79 -3.34
C VAL A 44 6.10 -9.11 -3.17
N SER A 45 5.31 -9.52 -2.18
CA SER A 45 4.03 -8.90 -1.88
C SER A 45 4.18 -7.43 -1.49
N ALA A 46 5.17 -7.08 -0.66
CA ALA A 46 5.43 -5.70 -0.27
C ALA A 46 5.74 -4.81 -1.49
N HIS A 47 6.52 -5.30 -2.45
CA HIS A 47 6.78 -4.56 -3.68
C HIS A 47 5.50 -4.35 -4.49
N ARG A 48 4.71 -5.42 -4.73
CA ARG A 48 3.44 -5.34 -5.46
C ARG A 48 2.43 -4.39 -4.80
N VAL A 49 2.33 -4.44 -3.47
CA VAL A 49 1.37 -3.64 -2.70
C VAL A 49 1.75 -2.16 -2.70
N ARG A 50 3.04 -1.78 -2.78
CA ARG A 50 3.44 -0.37 -2.90
C ARG A 50 2.83 0.31 -4.13
N ASP A 51 2.74 -0.39 -5.26
CA ASP A 51 2.15 0.16 -6.47
C ASP A 51 0.62 0.09 -6.46
N ARG A 52 0.04 -0.98 -5.89
CA ARG A 52 -1.42 -1.06 -5.69
C ARG A 52 -1.93 0.03 -4.77
N LYS A 53 -1.24 0.32 -3.66
CA LYS A 53 -1.60 1.36 -2.69
C LYS A 53 -1.83 2.73 -3.36
N LYS A 54 -1.07 3.08 -4.39
CA LYS A 54 -1.27 4.32 -5.17
C LYS A 54 -2.61 4.33 -5.91
N ARG A 55 -3.01 3.19 -6.50
CA ARG A 55 -4.30 3.01 -7.19
C ARG A 55 -5.45 2.97 -6.19
N ASP A 56 -5.28 2.25 -5.08
CA ASP A 56 -6.28 2.10 -4.03
C ASP A 56 -6.63 3.47 -3.42
N PHE A 57 -5.64 4.30 -3.13
CA PHE A 57 -5.89 5.67 -2.66
C PHE A 57 -6.61 6.53 -3.70
N ARG A 58 -6.22 6.43 -4.98
CA ARG A 58 -6.91 7.15 -6.04
C ARG A 58 -8.37 6.73 -6.12
N ALA A 59 -8.66 5.42 -6.12
CA ALA A 59 -10.02 4.89 -6.12
C ALA A 59 -10.81 5.37 -4.90
N LEU A 60 -10.19 5.38 -3.72
CA LEU A 60 -10.79 5.89 -2.48
C LEU A 60 -11.13 7.38 -2.58
N TRP A 61 -10.24 8.21 -3.13
CA TRP A 61 -10.50 9.65 -3.30
C TRP A 61 -11.66 9.90 -4.27
N ILE A 62 -11.73 9.15 -5.37
CA ILE A 62 -12.85 9.22 -6.32
C ILE A 62 -14.16 8.83 -5.63
N SER A 63 -14.16 7.72 -4.89
CA SER A 63 -15.33 7.24 -4.14
C SER A 63 -15.80 8.26 -3.09
N ARG A 64 -14.88 8.89 -2.36
CA ARG A 64 -15.19 9.97 -1.40
C ARG A 64 -15.83 11.17 -2.08
N ILE A 65 -15.25 11.64 -3.18
CA ILE A 65 -15.80 12.78 -3.94
C ILE A 65 -17.21 12.43 -4.46
N ASN A 66 -17.40 11.23 -5.01
CA ASN A 66 -18.71 10.76 -5.47
C ASN A 66 -19.75 10.73 -4.34
N GLY A 67 -19.38 10.24 -3.15
CA GLY A 67 -20.29 10.19 -2.00
C GLY A 67 -20.78 11.58 -1.58
N VAL A 68 -19.87 12.55 -1.53
CA VAL A 68 -20.19 13.95 -1.19
C VAL A 68 -21.13 14.59 -2.22
N ILE A 69 -20.87 14.35 -3.52
CA ILE A 69 -21.71 14.92 -4.57
C ILE A 69 -23.12 14.30 -4.56
N GLY A 70 -23.23 13.00 -4.26
CA GLY A 70 -24.51 12.31 -4.15
C GLY A 70 -25.44 12.92 -3.10
N VAL A 71 -24.91 13.35 -1.95
CA VAL A 71 -25.69 14.00 -0.88
C VAL A 71 -26.26 15.35 -1.32
N ASN A 72 -25.49 16.12 -2.10
CA ASN A 72 -25.89 17.47 -2.53
C ASN A 72 -26.95 17.49 -3.66
N LYS A 73 -27.49 16.34 -4.09
CA LYS A 73 -28.64 16.12 -5.01
C LYS A 73 -28.70 16.96 -6.30
N LYS A 74 -27.64 17.70 -6.66
CA LYS A 74 -27.51 18.35 -7.96
C LYS A 74 -27.11 17.28 -8.98
N ILE A 75 -28.13 16.69 -9.60
CA ILE A 75 -28.13 15.68 -10.67
C ILE A 75 -27.04 15.92 -11.75
N TYR A 76 -26.62 17.17 -11.92
CA TYR A 76 -25.63 17.62 -12.89
C TYR A 76 -24.15 17.35 -12.57
N SER A 77 -23.80 16.73 -11.44
CA SER A 77 -22.41 16.68 -10.96
C SER A 77 -21.88 15.25 -10.80
N ILE A 78 -21.86 14.44 -11.87
CA ILE A 78 -21.05 13.22 -11.84
C ILE A 78 -19.57 13.63 -11.71
N TYR A 79 -18.75 12.89 -10.95
CA TYR A 79 -17.32 13.17 -10.76
C TYR A 79 -16.59 13.51 -12.07
N HIS A 80 -16.92 12.83 -13.16
CA HIS A 80 -16.35 13.10 -14.48
C HIS A 80 -16.56 14.55 -14.93
N ARG A 81 -17.76 15.10 -14.74
CA ARG A 81 -18.09 16.49 -15.11
C ARG A 81 -17.44 17.50 -14.16
N LEU A 82 -17.30 17.17 -12.87
CA LEU A 82 -16.54 17.99 -11.93
C LEU A 82 -15.07 18.11 -12.37
N ILE A 83 -14.43 16.98 -12.69
CA ILE A 83 -13.04 16.97 -13.16
C ILE A 83 -12.91 17.70 -14.49
N TYR A 84 -13.81 17.48 -15.44
CA TYR A 84 -13.83 18.22 -16.71
C TYR A 84 -13.89 19.74 -16.48
N ASN A 85 -14.80 20.21 -15.61
CA ASN A 85 -14.94 21.62 -15.28
C ASN A 85 -13.71 22.21 -14.56
N LEU A 86 -13.02 21.42 -13.74
CA LEU A 86 -11.77 21.84 -13.11
C LEU A 86 -10.66 22.02 -14.16
N TYR A 87 -10.57 21.10 -15.12
CA TYR A 87 -9.60 21.19 -16.22
C TYR A 87 -9.89 22.37 -17.16
N THR A 88 -11.14 22.58 -17.58
CA THR A 88 -11.50 23.72 -18.45
C THR A 88 -11.26 25.07 -17.79
N ARG A 89 -11.38 25.14 -16.46
CA ARG A 89 -11.06 26.32 -15.65
C ARG A 89 -9.58 26.42 -15.25
N GLN A 90 -8.72 25.56 -15.79
CA GLN A 90 -7.27 25.54 -15.51
C GLN A 90 -6.90 25.35 -14.02
N LEU A 91 -7.79 24.73 -13.24
CA LEU A 91 -7.55 24.42 -11.82
C LEU A 91 -6.85 23.06 -11.69
N LEU A 92 -5.52 23.07 -11.53
CA LEU A 92 -4.68 21.87 -11.40
C LEU A 92 -4.72 21.24 -10.00
N LEU A 93 -5.92 20.96 -9.49
CA LEU A 93 -6.10 20.33 -8.17
C LEU A 93 -5.94 18.82 -8.24
N ASN A 94 -5.10 18.27 -7.35
CA ASN A 94 -4.98 16.82 -7.19
C ASN A 94 -6.23 16.24 -6.49
N HIS A 95 -6.67 15.06 -6.92
CA HIS A 95 -7.78 14.29 -6.35
C HIS A 95 -7.67 14.10 -4.83
N LYS A 96 -6.45 13.97 -4.30
CA LYS A 96 -6.20 13.94 -2.85
C LYS A 96 -6.74 15.18 -2.14
N ILE A 97 -6.42 16.36 -2.67
CA ILE A 97 -6.77 17.66 -2.08
C ILE A 97 -8.28 17.86 -2.18
N VAL A 98 -8.86 17.57 -3.35
CA VAL A 98 -10.32 17.67 -3.58
C VAL A 98 -11.09 16.76 -2.62
N ALA A 99 -10.67 15.50 -2.45
CA ALA A 99 -11.31 14.59 -1.51
C ALA A 99 -11.18 15.04 -0.05
N GLN A 100 -10.05 15.66 0.33
CA GLN A 100 -9.85 16.17 1.68
C GLN A 100 -10.73 17.38 1.97
N ILE A 101 -10.83 18.33 1.03
CA ILE A 101 -11.73 19.48 1.13
C ILE A 101 -13.18 19.01 1.22
N ALA A 102 -13.55 18.02 0.40
CA ALA A 102 -14.90 17.47 0.38
C ALA A 102 -15.31 16.89 1.75
N ILE A 103 -14.40 16.23 2.47
CA ILE A 103 -14.68 15.71 3.82
C ILE A 103 -14.70 16.82 4.86
N LEU A 104 -13.73 17.75 4.83
CA LEU A 104 -13.60 18.78 5.85
C LEU A 104 -14.71 19.82 5.81
N LYS A 105 -15.25 20.16 4.64
CA LYS A 105 -16.30 21.17 4.47
C LYS A 105 -17.73 20.64 4.64
N LEU A 106 -17.91 19.33 4.71
CA LEU A 106 -19.22 18.69 4.93
C LEU A 106 -19.55 18.46 6.40
N LYS A 107 -18.53 18.56 7.27
CA LYS A 107 -18.72 18.71 8.72
C LYS A 107 -19.00 20.16 9.04
#